data_AF-A0A536BWU4-F1
#
_entry.id   AF-A0A536BWU4-F1
#
_cell.length_a   1.000
_cell.length_b   1.000
_cell.length_c   1.000
_cell.angle_alpha   90.00
_cell.angle_beta   90.00
_cell.angle_gamma   90.00
#
_symmetry.space_group_name_H-M   'P 1'
#
loop_
_entity.id
_entity.type
_entity.pdbx_description
1 polymer ?
#
loop_
_entity_poly.entity_id
_entity_poly.type
_entity_poly.pdbx_seq_one_letter_code
_entity_poly.pdbx_strand_id
1 'polypeptide(L)' 'VAVTGDDEDNLVTCQLAKRKFNVPKTVARVNNPANVRIFKTLGVDVALSATEVLLDLIESELANKETAGRSATQT' A
#
# COMPACT_ATOMS: atom_id res chain seq x y z
N VAL A 1 -12.23 -6.73 0.64
CA VAL A 1 -11.46 -5.51 0.34
C VAL A 1 -12.28 -4.33 0.85
N ALA A 2 -11.69 -3.34 1.53
CA ALA A 2 -12.38 -2.17 2.06
C ALA A 2 -11.78 -0.88 1.47
N VAL A 3 -12.62 -0.02 0.87
CA VAL A 3 -12.20 1.13 0.06
C VAL A 3 -13.08 2.37 0.27
N THR A 4 -13.70 2.50 1.43
CA THR A 4 -14.55 3.66 1.77
C THR A 4 -13.71 4.94 1.92
N GLY A 5 -14.39 6.08 2.01
CA GLY A 5 -13.78 7.40 2.23
C GLY A 5 -12.98 7.50 3.52
N ASP A 6 -13.39 6.76 4.55
CA ASP A 6 -12.86 6.88 5.91
C ASP A 6 -11.95 5.70 6.26
N ASP A 7 -10.81 6.00 6.91
CA ASP A 7 -9.81 4.98 7.25
C ASP A 7 -10.32 4.07 8.38
N GLU A 8 -11.05 4.62 9.33
CA GLU A 8 -11.60 3.89 10.47
C GLU A 8 -12.55 2.77 10.00
N ASP A 9 -13.41 3.08 9.03
CA ASP A 9 -14.33 2.13 8.43
C ASP A 9 -13.58 1.00 7.71
N ASN A 10 -12.54 1.33 6.96
CA ASN A 10 -11.74 0.35 6.24
C ASN A 10 -11.00 -0.58 7.21
N LEU A 11 -10.44 -0.03 8.27
CA LEU A 11 -9.74 -0.79 9.32
C LEU A 11 -10.69 -1.74 10.04
N VAL A 12 -11.82 -1.23 10.56
CA VAL A 12 -12.79 -2.03 11.32
C VAL A 12 -13.42 -3.11 10.43
N THR A 13 -13.75 -2.79 9.17
CA THR A 13 -14.30 -3.76 8.22
C THR A 13 -13.32 -4.90 7.97
N CYS A 14 -12.04 -4.61 7.74
CA CYS A 14 -11.03 -5.65 7.55
C CYS A 14 -10.79 -6.48 8.82
N GLN A 15 -10.75 -5.86 10.00
CA GLN A 15 -10.63 -6.59 11.26
C GLN A 15 -11.83 -7.50 11.53
N LEU A 16 -13.04 -7.02 11.25
CA LEU A 16 -14.25 -7.80 11.39
C LEU A 16 -14.22 -9.02 10.46
N ALA A 17 -13.89 -8.81 9.18
CA ALA A 17 -13.73 -9.87 8.20
C ALA A 17 -12.70 -10.92 8.66
N LYS A 18 -11.55 -10.49 9.16
CA LYS A 18 -10.49 -11.39 9.64
C LYS A 18 -10.89 -12.19 10.88
N ARG A 19 -11.47 -11.51 11.88
CA ARG A 19 -11.72 -12.09 13.22
C ARG A 19 -13.04 -12.83 13.35
N LYS A 20 -14.10 -12.37 12.69
CA LYS A 20 -15.45 -12.97 12.81
C LYS A 20 -15.79 -13.91 11.68
N PHE A 21 -15.24 -13.67 10.48
CA PHE A 21 -15.55 -14.45 9.29
C PHE A 21 -14.36 -15.27 8.79
N ASN A 22 -13.24 -15.25 9.53
CA ASN A 22 -12.03 -16.02 9.22
C ASN A 22 -11.54 -15.81 7.78
N VAL A 23 -11.72 -14.60 7.23
CA VAL A 23 -11.30 -14.30 5.86
C VAL A 23 -9.79 -14.46 5.75
N PRO A 24 -9.27 -15.26 4.78
CA PRO A 24 -7.85 -15.57 4.71
C PRO A 24 -7.00 -14.36 4.34
N LYS A 25 -7.56 -13.40 3.58
CA LYS A 25 -6.84 -12.21 3.10
C LYS A 25 -7.72 -10.97 3.08
N THR A 26 -7.23 -9.90 3.69
CA THR A 26 -7.86 -8.59 3.77
C THR A 26 -6.99 -7.54 3.11
N VAL A 27 -7.62 -6.64 2.36
CA VAL A 27 -6.95 -5.53 1.67
C VAL A 27 -7.74 -4.27 1.99
N ALA A 28 -7.06 -3.23 2.45
CA ALA A 28 -7.66 -1.95 2.77
C ALA A 28 -6.98 -0.81 2.02
N ARG A 29 -7.80 0.12 1.53
CA ARG A 29 -7.32 1.45 1.13
C ARG A 29 -7.06 2.29 2.38
N VAL A 30 -5.96 3.03 2.35
CA VAL A 30 -5.56 3.97 3.39
C VAL A 30 -5.44 5.35 2.76
N ASN A 31 -6.27 6.28 3.21
CA ASN A 31 -6.32 7.64 2.71
C ASN A 31 -5.16 8.46 3.30
N ASN A 32 -4.89 8.35 4.60
CA ASN A 32 -3.73 9.01 5.22
C ASN A 32 -2.52 8.06 5.25
N PRO A 33 -1.45 8.31 4.48
CA PRO A 33 -0.29 7.41 4.44
C PRO A 33 0.35 7.14 5.80
N ALA A 34 0.25 8.08 6.77
CA ALA A 34 0.72 7.86 8.13
C ALA A 34 0.03 6.69 8.85
N ASN A 35 -1.18 6.31 8.40
CA ASN A 35 -1.95 5.22 8.97
C ASN A 35 -1.57 3.84 8.40
N VAL A 36 -0.80 3.74 7.32
CA VAL A 36 -0.49 2.44 6.67
C VAL A 36 0.18 1.49 7.64
N ARG A 37 1.11 2.00 8.46
CA ARG A 37 1.80 1.21 9.48
C ARG A 37 0.83 0.63 10.50
N ILE A 38 -0.11 1.43 11.01
CA ILE A 38 -1.03 0.96 12.04
C ILE A 38 -2.03 -0.07 11.48
N PHE A 39 -2.47 0.06 10.22
CA PHE A 39 -3.33 -0.95 9.57
C PHE A 39 -2.66 -2.33 9.53
N LYS A 40 -1.38 -2.39 9.14
CA LYS A 40 -0.60 -3.63 9.11
C LYS A 40 -0.44 -4.21 10.51
N THR A 41 -0.07 -3.39 11.50
CA THR A 41 0.07 -3.82 12.90
C THR A 41 -1.24 -4.36 13.48
N LEU A 42 -2.38 -3.80 13.07
CA LEU A 42 -3.69 -4.15 13.56
C LEU A 42 -4.36 -5.33 12.83
N GLY A 43 -3.62 -6.00 11.93
CA GLY A 43 -4.04 -7.28 11.35
C GLY A 43 -4.71 -7.17 9.98
N VAL A 44 -4.55 -6.05 9.27
CA VAL A 44 -4.88 -5.95 7.85
C VAL A 44 -3.69 -6.49 7.05
N ASP A 45 -3.94 -7.48 6.17
CA ASP A 45 -2.84 -8.17 5.46
C ASP A 45 -2.15 -7.26 4.43
N VAL A 46 -2.94 -6.42 3.74
CA VAL A 46 -2.43 -5.47 2.75
C VAL A 46 -3.10 -4.12 2.98
N ALA A 47 -2.28 -3.10 3.25
CA ALA A 47 -2.71 -1.71 3.38
C ALA A 47 -2.07 -0.90 2.27
N LEU A 48 -2.87 -0.21 1.46
CA LEU A 48 -2.42 0.54 0.30
C LEU A 48 -2.83 2.01 0.43
N SER A 49 -1.86 2.90 0.41
CA SER A 49 -2.09 4.33 0.17
C SER A 49 -1.71 4.69 -1.26
N ALA A 50 -2.59 5.41 -1.95
CA ALA A 50 -2.30 5.90 -3.31
C ALA A 50 -1.04 6.79 -3.32
N THR A 51 -0.80 7.55 -2.24
CA THR A 51 0.39 8.38 -2.09
C THR A 51 1.67 7.54 -2.04
N GLU A 52 1.72 6.51 -1.20
CA GLU A 52 2.89 5.61 -1.12
C GLU A 52 3.12 4.89 -2.45
N VAL A 53 2.07 4.31 -3.05
CA VAL A 53 2.18 3.58 -4.32
C VAL A 53 2.70 4.48 -5.44
N LEU A 54 2.26 5.74 -5.48
CA LEU A 54 2.73 6.69 -6.49
C LEU A 54 4.19 7.09 -6.25
N LEU A 55 4.61 7.29 -5.00
CA LEU A 55 6.00 7.56 -4.66
C LEU A 55 6.91 6.40 -5.07
N ASP A 56 6.54 5.17 -4.71
CA ASP A 56 7.28 3.96 -5.10
C ASP A 56 7.44 3.84 -6.62
N LEU A 57 6.41 4.21 -7.38
CA LEU A 57 6.45 4.22 -8.85
C LEU A 57 7.43 5.28 -9.36
N ILE A 58 7.36 6.50 -8.84
CA ILE A 58 8.28 7.59 -9.23
C ILE A 58 9.72 7.19 -8.94
N GLU A 59 10.00 6.65 -7.76
CA GLU A 59 11.34 6.19 -7.36
C GLU A 59 11.84 5.06 -8.27
N SER A 60 10.97 4.11 -8.61
CA SER A 60 11.29 3.02 -9.53
C SER A 60 11.65 3.53 -10.92
N GLU A 61 10.92 4.51 -11.45
CA GLU A 61 11.20 5.10 -12.76
C GLU A 61 12.51 5.91 -12.77
N LEU A 62 12.82 6.63 -11.68
CA LEU A 62 14.09 7.33 -11.54
C LEU A 62 15.27 6.35 -11.52
N ALA A 63 15.18 5.27 -10.74
CA ALA A 63 16.20 4.24 -10.69
C ALA A 63 16.39 3.54 -12.05
N ASN A 64 15.30 3.27 -12.78
CA ASN A 64 15.36 2.70 -14.12
C ASN A 64 16.11 3.62 -15.11
N LYS A 65 15.87 4.94 -15.04
CA LYS A 65 16.57 5.92 -15.90
C LYS A 65 18.06 6.02 -15.59
N GLU A 66 18.46 5.97 -14.32
CA GLU A 66 19.88 5.96 -13.93
C GLU A 66 20.62 4.71 -14.47
N THR A 67 19.93 3.57 -14.49
CA THR A 67 20.48 2.31 -15.00
C THR A 67 20.61 2.34 -16.54
N ALA A 68 19.64 2.93 -17.24
CA ALA A 68 19.69 3.11 -18.69
C ALA A 68 20.79 4.11 -19.13
N GLY A 69 21.04 5.16 -18.34
CA GLY A 69 22.07 6.17 -18.63
C GLY A 69 23.50 5.63 -18.60
N ARG A 70 23.80 4.63 -17.77
CA ARG A 70 25.14 4.02 -17.67
C ARG A 70 25.51 3.12 -18.86
N SER A 71 24.53 2.64 -19.61
CA SER A 71 24.75 1.81 -20.81
C SER A 71 25.19 2.61 -22.04
N ALA A 72 24.95 3.93 -22.09
CA ALA A 72 25.18 4.74 -23.28
C ALA A 72 26.55 5.44 -23.32
N THR A 73 27.34 5.38 -22.24
CA THR A 73 28.65 6.10 -22.14
C THR A 73 29.86 5.18 -22.32
N GLN A 74 29.65 3.90 -22.63
CA GLN A 74 30.74 2.94 -22.85
C GLN A 74 30.66 2.41 -24.28
N THR A 75 31.08 3.22 -25.25
CA THR A 75 31.47 2.77 -26.61
C THR A 75 32.59 3.67 -27.12
#